data_AF-A0A2D4NL27-F1
#
_entry.id   AF-A0A2D4NL27-F1
#
_cell.length_a   1.000
_cell.length_b   1.000
_cell.length_c   1.000
_cell.angle_alpha   90.00
_cell.angle_beta   90.00
_cell.angle_gamma   90.00
#
_symmetry.space_group_name_H-M   'P 1'
#
loop_
_entity.id
_entity.type
_entity.pdbx_description
1 polymer ?
#
loop_
_entity_poly.entity_id
_entity_poly.type
_entity_poly.pdbx_seq_one_letter_code
_entity_poly.pdbx_strand_id
1 'polypeptide(L)'
;EGKQLVAQPQILGLTASPGVGGATTHSKAEEHILTICANLDADEIVTVQEHSMQLQHQAKDPLKKFEIADNKKEDPFREKLVNIMTEIQGYGQFSPNTNFGSQAYEQWVIQEEKKAAKEGTRKERVCAEHLKKYNDALLINDTTRMIDAYNHLKNFYEEERNKKMVMDEDKEDEDIVSQLDETDTCLIKLFYDKQR
;
A
#
# COMPACT_ATOMS: atom_id res chain seq x y z
N GLU A 1 22.96 -15.84 53.43
CA GLU A 1 23.87 -15.39 52.36
C GLU A 1 23.52 -13.95 51.99
N GLY A 2 24.41 -13.00 52.28
CA GLY A 2 24.19 -11.59 51.95
C GLY A 2 24.75 -11.28 50.57
N LYS A 3 23.88 -11.07 49.58
CA LYS A 3 24.32 -10.60 48.26
C LYS A 3 24.92 -9.20 48.41
N GLN A 4 26.14 -9.02 47.91
CA GLN A 4 26.79 -7.73 47.82
C GLN A 4 25.96 -6.81 46.91
N LEU A 5 25.47 -5.70 47.45
CA LEU A 5 24.71 -4.71 46.69
C LEU A 5 25.65 -4.00 45.72
N VAL A 6 25.45 -4.21 44.43
CA VAL A 6 26.20 -3.53 43.37
C VAL A 6 25.43 -2.26 42.99
N ALA A 7 26.13 -1.12 42.94
CA ALA A 7 25.52 0.14 42.54
C ALA A 7 25.02 0.07 41.09
N GLN A 8 23.78 0.49 40.86
CA GLN A 8 23.16 0.58 39.54
C GLN A 8 23.17 2.04 39.04
N PRO A 9 23.21 2.26 37.71
CA PRO A 9 23.20 3.61 37.15
C PRO A 9 21.82 4.27 37.31
N GLN A 10 21.81 5.60 37.33
CA GLN A 10 20.59 6.36 37.16
C GLN A 10 20.13 6.30 35.70
N ILE A 11 18.82 6.17 35.48
CA ILE A 11 18.18 6.17 34.16
C ILE A 11 17.33 7.44 34.01
N LEU A 12 17.42 8.09 32.85
CA LEU A 12 16.60 9.25 32.49
C LEU A 12 15.99 9.04 31.10
N GLY A 13 14.67 8.93 31.03
CA GLY A 13 13.91 8.88 29.78
C GLY A 13 13.47 10.27 29.32
N LEU A 14 13.70 10.60 28.05
CA LEU A 14 13.23 11.84 27.44
C LEU A 14 12.33 11.50 26.25
N THR A 15 11.09 11.98 26.27
CA THR A 15 10.13 11.83 25.17
C THR A 15 9.17 13.00 25.14
N ALA A 16 8.60 13.29 23.96
CA ALA A 16 7.47 14.20 23.83
C ALA A 16 6.13 13.50 24.15
N SER A 17 6.05 12.18 23.92
CA SER A 17 4.87 11.36 24.21
C SER A 17 5.29 9.91 24.46
N PRO A 18 4.86 9.28 25.58
CA PRO A 18 5.11 7.87 25.81
C PRO A 18 4.29 6.96 24.88
N GLY A 19 3.23 7.48 24.26
CA GLY A 19 2.28 6.68 23.49
C GLY A 19 1.33 5.86 24.38
N VAL A 20 0.45 5.09 23.75
CA VAL A 20 -0.57 4.24 24.41
C VAL A 20 -0.61 2.80 23.87
N GLY A 21 0.39 2.39 23.08
CA GLY A 21 0.51 1.00 22.60
C GLY A 21 -0.64 0.52 21.72
N GLY A 22 -1.36 1.41 21.04
CA GLY A 22 -2.56 1.05 20.27
C GLY A 22 -3.77 0.70 21.14
N ALA A 23 -3.76 1.03 22.43
CA ALA A 23 -4.89 0.83 23.32
C ALA A 23 -6.13 1.58 22.82
N THR A 24 -7.26 0.88 22.80
CA THR A 24 -8.59 1.43 22.50
C THR A 24 -9.40 1.73 23.75
N THR A 25 -8.87 1.43 24.94
CA THR A 25 -9.50 1.69 26.24
C THR A 25 -8.53 2.37 27.18
N HIS A 26 -9.06 3.16 28.13
CA HIS A 26 -8.26 3.88 29.10
C HIS A 26 -7.38 2.94 29.95
N SER A 27 -7.95 1.86 30.47
CA SER A 27 -7.23 0.90 31.32
C SER A 27 -6.03 0.26 30.61
N LYS A 28 -6.14 -0.05 29.32
CA LYS A 28 -5.01 -0.58 28.54
C LYS A 28 -3.96 0.50 28.21
N ALA A 29 -4.38 1.75 28.04
CA ALA A 29 -3.45 2.86 27.85
C ALA A 29 -2.61 3.09 29.12
N GLU A 30 -3.26 3.02 30.29
CA GLU A 30 -2.58 3.10 31.59
C GLU A 30 -1.60 1.94 31.79
N GLU A 31 -2.02 0.70 31.52
CA GLU A 31 -1.14 -0.48 31.55
C GLU A 31 0.10 -0.31 30.65
N HIS A 32 -0.09 0.25 29.45
CA HIS A 32 1.01 0.54 28.53
C HIS A 32 1.99 1.57 29.12
N ILE A 33 1.48 2.65 29.72
CA ILE A 33 2.31 3.67 30.36
C ILE A 33 3.09 3.06 31.54
N LEU A 34 2.43 2.27 32.39
CA LEU A 34 3.08 1.57 33.51
C LEU A 34 4.15 0.58 33.03
N THR A 35 3.91 -0.08 31.91
CA THR A 35 4.90 -0.96 31.26
C THR A 35 6.15 -0.18 30.83
N ILE A 36 5.97 1.02 30.26
CA ILE A 36 7.10 1.90 29.92
C ILE A 36 7.88 2.30 31.17
N CYS A 37 7.19 2.70 32.25
CA CYS A 37 7.84 3.03 33.52
C CYS A 37 8.65 1.85 34.06
N ALA A 38 8.05 0.65 34.11
CA ALA A 38 8.71 -0.55 34.59
C ALA A 38 9.94 -0.93 33.74
N ASN A 39 9.87 -0.77 32.42
CA ASN A 39 10.99 -1.05 31.51
C ASN A 39 12.17 -0.10 31.72
N LEU A 40 11.90 1.15 32.12
CA LEU A 40 12.92 2.17 32.39
C LEU A 40 13.35 2.22 33.86
N ASP A 41 12.75 1.37 34.71
CA ASP A 41 12.87 1.46 36.17
C ASP A 41 12.58 2.88 36.69
N ALA A 42 11.55 3.51 36.10
CA ALA A 42 11.15 4.86 36.39
C ALA A 42 10.04 4.88 37.45
N ASP A 43 10.28 5.56 38.56
CA ASP A 43 9.32 5.76 39.64
C ASP A 43 8.23 6.79 39.29
N GLU A 44 8.58 7.78 38.47
CA GLU A 44 7.69 8.89 38.13
C GLU A 44 7.84 9.35 36.67
N ILE A 45 6.72 9.80 36.07
CA ILE A 45 6.72 10.56 34.82
C ILE A 45 6.59 12.04 35.16
N VAL A 46 7.60 12.82 34.77
CA VAL A 46 7.63 14.27 35.03
C VAL A 46 7.04 15.03 33.84
N THR A 47 6.11 15.94 34.13
CA THR A 47 5.49 16.86 33.14
C THR A 47 5.51 18.29 33.67
N VAL A 48 5.50 19.29 32.78
CA VAL A 48 5.47 20.70 33.20
C VAL A 48 4.09 21.04 33.76
N GLN A 49 4.02 21.34 35.06
CA GLN A 49 2.78 21.72 35.76
C GLN A 49 2.77 23.22 36.10
N GLU A 50 3.78 23.71 36.84
CA GLU A 50 3.84 25.09 37.34
C GLU A 50 4.01 26.13 36.23
N HIS A 51 4.95 25.90 35.30
CA HIS A 51 5.27 26.85 34.21
C HIS A 51 4.53 26.52 32.90
N SER A 52 3.33 25.96 32.99
CA SER A 52 2.50 25.57 31.82
C SER A 52 2.23 26.74 30.87
N MET A 53 2.03 27.95 31.39
CA MET A 53 1.86 29.16 30.56
C MET A 53 3.11 29.49 29.75
N GLN A 54 4.31 29.37 30.33
CA GLN A 54 5.56 29.58 29.60
C GLN A 54 5.72 28.54 28.49
N LEU A 55 5.41 27.27 28.79
CA LEU A 55 5.43 26.20 27.80
C LEU A 55 4.46 26.49 26.64
N GLN A 56 3.22 26.89 26.91
CA GLN A 56 2.22 27.20 25.89
C GLN A 56 2.62 28.41 25.00
N HIS A 57 3.32 29.40 25.56
CA HIS A 57 3.83 30.51 24.78
C HIS A 57 4.98 30.11 23.84
N GLN A 58 5.81 29.14 24.26
CA GLN A 58 6.93 28.62 23.47
C GLN A 58 6.48 27.59 22.43
N ALA A 59 5.55 26.69 22.80
CA ALA A 59 4.99 25.65 21.96
C ALA A 59 3.54 26.00 21.61
N LYS A 60 3.36 26.69 20.47
CA LYS A 60 2.03 27.11 20.01
C LYS A 60 1.32 25.96 19.29
N ASP A 61 0.17 25.58 19.81
CA ASP A 61 -0.68 24.60 19.14
C ASP A 61 -1.35 25.20 17.89
N PRO A 62 -1.34 24.49 16.75
CA PRO A 62 -2.08 24.92 15.58
C PRO A 62 -3.58 24.74 15.79
N LEU A 63 -4.38 25.57 15.12
CA LEU A 63 -5.83 25.37 15.05
C LEU A 63 -6.14 24.14 14.17
N LYS A 64 -6.67 23.07 14.77
CA LYS A 64 -7.08 21.86 14.07
C LYS A 64 -8.34 22.14 13.23
N LYS A 65 -8.28 21.81 11.94
CA LYS A 65 -9.42 21.90 11.00
C LYS A 65 -9.62 20.55 10.33
N PHE A 66 -10.88 20.20 10.08
CA PHE A 66 -11.27 19.00 9.36
C PHE A 66 -12.10 19.40 8.15
N GLU A 67 -11.54 19.21 6.96
CA GLU A 67 -12.21 19.47 5.69
C GLU A 67 -12.58 18.13 5.07
N ILE A 68 -13.85 17.75 5.20
CA ILE A 68 -14.38 16.49 4.67
C ILE A 68 -14.98 16.79 3.31
N ALA A 69 -14.46 16.13 2.28
CA ALA A 69 -15.01 16.18 0.93
C ALA A 69 -15.92 14.97 0.71
N ASP A 70 -17.09 15.19 0.11
CA ASP A 70 -17.94 14.10 -0.37
C ASP A 70 -17.29 13.38 -1.55
N ASN A 71 -17.62 12.10 -1.70
CA ASN A 71 -17.18 11.32 -2.85
C ASN A 71 -17.71 11.91 -4.17
N LYS A 72 -16.99 11.66 -5.27
CA LYS A 72 -17.45 12.00 -6.62
C LYS A 72 -18.83 11.37 -6.87
N LYS A 73 -19.80 12.17 -7.32
CA LYS A 73 -21.15 11.68 -7.65
C LYS A 73 -21.15 10.68 -8.81
N GLU A 74 -20.24 10.89 -9.76
CA GLU A 74 -20.03 10.03 -10.93
C GLU A 74 -18.53 9.90 -11.17
N ASP A 75 -18.06 8.68 -11.47
CA ASP A 75 -16.67 8.41 -11.82
C ASP A 75 -16.60 7.47 -13.05
N PRO A 76 -16.81 8.02 -14.26
CA PRO A 76 -16.81 7.22 -15.49
C PRO A 76 -15.43 6.60 -15.78
N PHE A 77 -14.35 7.20 -15.26
CA PHE A 77 -13.01 6.65 -15.38
C PHE A 77 -12.89 5.35 -14.56
N ARG A 78 -13.32 5.37 -13.30
CA ARG A 78 -13.40 4.17 -12.45
C ARG A 78 -14.24 3.07 -13.10
N GLU A 79 -15.41 3.41 -13.63
CA GLU A 79 -16.27 2.44 -14.33
C GLU A 79 -15.56 1.78 -15.51
N LYS A 80 -14.86 2.57 -16.34
CA LYS A 80 -14.08 2.05 -17.46
C LYS A 80 -12.97 1.11 -17.00
N LEU A 81 -12.23 1.48 -15.94
CA LEU A 81 -11.16 0.62 -15.41
C LEU A 81 -11.71 -0.68 -14.82
N VAL A 82 -12.81 -0.63 -14.07
CA VAL A 82 -13.48 -1.82 -13.51
C VAL A 82 -13.94 -2.77 -14.61
N ASN A 83 -14.49 -2.24 -15.71
CA ASN A 83 -14.87 -3.06 -16.86
C ASN A 83 -13.66 -3.77 -17.47
N ILE A 84 -12.54 -3.06 -17.66
CA ILE A 84 -11.31 -3.67 -18.18
C ILE A 84 -10.79 -4.74 -17.21
N MET A 85 -10.75 -4.46 -15.92
CA MET A 85 -10.35 -5.45 -14.91
C MET A 85 -11.24 -6.68 -14.93
N THR A 86 -12.55 -6.51 -15.14
CA THR A 86 -13.50 -7.63 -15.26
C THR A 86 -13.22 -8.47 -16.51
N GLU A 87 -12.89 -7.84 -17.64
CA GLU A 87 -12.46 -8.54 -18.86
C GLU A 87 -11.17 -9.34 -18.63
N ILE A 88 -10.18 -8.77 -17.92
CA ILE A 88 -8.93 -9.45 -17.56
C ILE A 88 -9.19 -10.60 -16.58
N GLN A 89 -10.04 -10.42 -15.57
CA GLN A 89 -10.45 -11.49 -14.66
C GLN A 89 -11.11 -12.65 -15.40
N GLY A 90 -12.03 -12.35 -16.34
CA GLY A 90 -12.67 -13.36 -17.17
C GLY A 90 -11.68 -14.14 -18.03
N TYR A 91 -10.71 -13.44 -18.64
CA TYR A 91 -9.65 -14.09 -19.42
C TYR A 91 -8.73 -14.96 -18.54
N GLY A 92 -8.34 -14.46 -17.37
CA GLY A 92 -7.51 -15.15 -16.38
C GLY A 92 -8.24 -16.16 -15.50
N GLN A 93 -9.56 -16.31 -15.65
CA GLN A 93 -10.43 -17.18 -14.83
C GLN A 93 -10.36 -16.88 -13.31
N PHE A 94 -10.19 -15.61 -12.95
CA PHE A 94 -10.17 -15.16 -11.56
C PHE A 94 -11.57 -14.83 -11.04
N SER A 95 -11.83 -15.17 -9.77
CA SER A 95 -13.08 -14.83 -9.08
C SER A 95 -12.84 -14.33 -7.64
N PRO A 96 -12.25 -13.13 -7.47
CA PRO A 96 -12.00 -12.58 -6.14
C PRO A 96 -13.28 -12.19 -5.41
N ASN A 97 -13.28 -12.36 -4.09
CA ASN A 97 -14.32 -11.84 -3.19
C ASN A 97 -13.88 -10.52 -2.54
N THR A 98 -13.29 -9.63 -3.33
CA THR A 98 -12.75 -8.34 -2.87
C THR A 98 -13.12 -7.24 -3.86
N ASN A 99 -13.38 -6.03 -3.35
CA ASN A 99 -13.74 -4.90 -4.20
C ASN A 99 -12.54 -4.35 -4.97
N PHE A 100 -12.73 -3.99 -6.24
CA PHE A 100 -11.73 -3.27 -7.03
C PHE A 100 -11.33 -1.93 -6.39
N GLY A 101 -10.07 -1.53 -6.59
CA GLY A 101 -9.52 -0.28 -6.04
C GLY A 101 -9.41 -0.33 -4.52
N SER A 102 -9.09 -1.50 -3.96
CA SER A 102 -8.95 -1.67 -2.50
C SER A 102 -7.63 -2.32 -2.13
N GLN A 103 -7.19 -2.09 -0.90
CA GLN A 103 -6.03 -2.76 -0.34
C GLN A 103 -6.23 -4.29 -0.24
N ALA A 104 -7.46 -4.75 0.02
CA ALA A 104 -7.77 -6.17 0.04
C ALA A 104 -7.57 -6.83 -1.34
N TYR A 105 -7.99 -6.14 -2.40
CA TYR A 105 -7.76 -6.60 -3.78
C TYR A 105 -6.26 -6.60 -4.13
N GLU A 106 -5.51 -5.60 -3.69
CA GLU A 106 -4.05 -5.55 -3.86
C GLU A 106 -3.37 -6.77 -3.22
N GLN A 107 -3.74 -7.11 -1.99
CA GLN A 107 -3.19 -8.30 -1.32
C GLN A 107 -3.57 -9.59 -2.05
N TRP A 108 -4.83 -9.71 -2.49
CA TRP A 108 -5.30 -10.87 -3.24
C TRP A 108 -4.50 -11.04 -4.55
N VAL A 109 -4.37 -9.99 -5.36
CA VAL A 109 -3.72 -10.10 -6.67
C VAL A 109 -2.23 -10.42 -6.56
N ILE A 110 -1.55 -9.88 -5.53
CA ILE A 110 -0.14 -10.21 -5.23
C ILE A 110 0.00 -11.69 -4.82
N GLN A 111 -0.97 -12.24 -4.09
CA GLN A 111 -0.96 -13.65 -3.71
C GLN A 111 -1.18 -14.56 -4.91
N GLU A 112 -2.13 -14.23 -5.79
CA GLU A 112 -2.38 -14.98 -7.03
C GLU A 112 -1.16 -14.92 -7.97
N GLU A 113 -0.54 -13.76 -8.15
CA GLU A 113 0.69 -13.62 -8.95
C GLU A 113 1.80 -14.55 -8.43
N LYS A 114 2.03 -14.54 -7.11
CA LYS A 114 3.05 -15.40 -6.46
C LYS A 114 2.72 -16.88 -6.59
N LYS A 115 1.44 -17.25 -6.51
CA LYS A 115 0.98 -18.62 -6.68
C LYS A 115 1.20 -19.08 -8.12
N ALA A 116 0.75 -18.29 -9.09
CA ALA A 116 0.91 -18.58 -10.52
C ALA A 116 2.39 -18.70 -10.92
N ALA A 117 3.27 -17.85 -10.34
CA ALA A 117 4.71 -17.95 -10.56
C ALA A 117 5.29 -19.29 -10.05
N LYS A 118 4.81 -19.82 -8.92
CA LYS A 118 5.24 -21.12 -8.38
C LYS A 118 4.68 -22.30 -9.18
N GLU A 119 3.45 -22.18 -9.65
CA GLU A 119 2.76 -23.23 -10.42
C GLU A 119 3.16 -23.21 -11.90
N GLY A 120 3.91 -22.21 -12.35
CA GLY A 120 4.35 -22.07 -13.74
C GLY A 120 3.23 -21.60 -14.68
N THR A 121 2.11 -21.10 -14.17
CA THR A 121 0.96 -20.64 -14.95
C THR A 121 1.20 -19.22 -15.46
N ARG A 122 1.96 -19.09 -16.55
CA ARG A 122 2.35 -17.79 -17.14
C ARG A 122 1.14 -16.86 -17.38
N LYS A 123 0.07 -17.39 -17.97
CA LYS A 123 -1.16 -16.64 -18.26
C LYS A 123 -1.73 -15.96 -17.02
N GLU A 124 -1.92 -16.72 -15.94
CA GLU A 124 -2.46 -16.21 -14.68
C GLU A 124 -1.52 -15.19 -14.05
N ARG A 125 -0.20 -15.47 -14.05
CA ARG A 125 0.81 -14.55 -13.51
C ARG A 125 0.75 -13.18 -14.20
N VAL A 126 0.74 -13.17 -15.54
CA VAL A 126 0.67 -11.92 -16.32
C VAL A 126 -0.67 -11.22 -16.11
N CYS A 127 -1.80 -11.95 -16.12
CA CYS A 127 -3.09 -11.33 -15.83
C CYS A 127 -3.13 -10.70 -14.43
N ALA A 128 -2.57 -11.36 -13.42
CA ALA A 128 -2.46 -10.81 -12.06
C ALA A 128 -1.58 -9.55 -12.02
N GLU A 129 -0.44 -9.56 -12.71
CA GLU A 129 0.44 -8.38 -12.82
C GLU A 129 -0.30 -7.17 -13.41
N HIS A 130 -1.05 -7.36 -14.50
CA HIS A 130 -1.86 -6.29 -15.09
C HIS A 130 -3.01 -5.85 -14.17
N LEU A 131 -3.73 -6.79 -13.56
CA LEU A 131 -4.81 -6.48 -12.61
C LEU A 131 -4.30 -5.63 -11.44
N LYS A 132 -3.08 -5.87 -10.98
CA LYS A 132 -2.44 -5.04 -9.96
C LYS A 132 -2.27 -3.59 -10.43
N LYS A 133 -1.76 -3.37 -11.65
CA LYS A 133 -1.60 -2.01 -12.22
C LYS A 133 -2.93 -1.28 -12.38
N TYR A 134 -4.01 -1.98 -12.75
CA TYR A 134 -5.33 -1.38 -12.78
C TYR A 134 -5.88 -1.07 -11.38
N ASN A 135 -5.62 -1.91 -10.39
CA ASN A 135 -5.99 -1.63 -9.00
C ASN A 135 -5.25 -0.41 -8.44
N ASP A 136 -3.95 -0.28 -8.76
CA ASP A 136 -3.14 0.89 -8.42
C ASP A 136 -3.72 2.16 -9.08
N ALA A 137 -4.10 2.09 -10.36
CA ALA A 137 -4.72 3.21 -11.06
C ALA A 137 -6.05 3.65 -10.44
N LEU A 138 -6.86 2.71 -9.94
CA LEU A 138 -8.09 3.04 -9.19
C LEU A 138 -7.77 3.80 -7.90
N LEU A 139 -6.80 3.33 -7.10
CA LEU A 139 -6.38 3.99 -5.87
C LEU A 139 -5.78 5.39 -6.12
N ILE A 140 -5.03 5.56 -7.21
CA ILE A 140 -4.51 6.85 -7.65
C ILE A 140 -5.66 7.79 -8.03
N ASN A 141 -6.68 7.31 -8.75
CA ASN A 141 -7.85 8.12 -9.12
C ASN A 141 -8.73 8.53 -7.92
N ASP A 142 -8.74 7.71 -6.86
CA ASP A 142 -9.47 8.01 -5.63
C ASP A 142 -8.77 9.10 -4.79
N THR A 143 -7.44 9.19 -4.88
CA THR A 143 -6.62 10.10 -4.07
C THR A 143 -6.11 11.33 -4.82
N THR A 144 -6.05 11.25 -6.15
CA THR A 144 -5.48 12.28 -7.03
C THR A 144 -6.37 12.47 -8.28
N ARG A 145 -5.82 12.97 -9.39
CA ARG A 145 -6.58 13.23 -10.61
C ARG A 145 -6.57 12.01 -11.53
N MET A 146 -7.63 11.84 -12.33
CA MET A 146 -7.73 10.78 -13.34
C MET A 146 -6.53 10.72 -14.30
N ILE A 147 -5.93 11.87 -14.65
CA ILE A 147 -4.78 11.92 -15.55
C ILE A 147 -3.55 11.24 -14.96
N ASP A 148 -3.37 11.31 -13.64
CA ASP A 148 -2.24 10.70 -12.94
C ASP A 148 -2.40 9.17 -12.97
N ALA A 149 -3.62 8.65 -12.77
CA ALA A 149 -3.96 7.24 -12.92
C ALA A 149 -3.83 6.73 -14.37
N TYR A 150 -4.26 7.54 -15.35
CA TYR A 150 -4.09 7.21 -16.76
C TYR A 150 -2.61 7.12 -17.14
N ASN A 151 -1.79 8.09 -16.73
CA ASN A 151 -0.35 8.09 -17.01
C ASN A 151 0.36 6.90 -16.35
N HIS A 152 -0.06 6.47 -15.15
CA HIS A 152 0.45 5.26 -14.52
C HIS A 152 0.27 4.03 -15.43
N LEU A 153 -0.95 3.81 -15.95
CA LEU A 153 -1.24 2.71 -16.86
C LEU A 153 -0.52 2.88 -18.20
N LYS A 154 -0.53 4.09 -18.76
CA LYS A 154 0.11 4.39 -20.05
C LYS A 154 1.59 4.06 -20.02
N ASN A 155 2.31 4.50 -18.99
CA ASN A 155 3.74 4.23 -18.84
C ASN A 155 4.01 2.72 -18.72
N PHE A 156 3.20 2.01 -17.93
CA PHE A 156 3.32 0.55 -17.81
C PHE A 156 3.17 -0.14 -19.17
N TYR A 157 2.14 0.20 -19.94
CA TYR A 157 1.93 -0.43 -21.25
C TYR A 157 2.93 0.00 -22.33
N GLU A 158 3.50 1.22 -22.23
CA GLU A 158 4.62 1.64 -23.08
C GLU A 158 5.88 0.82 -22.77
N GLU A 159 6.18 0.57 -21.50
CA GLU A 159 7.29 -0.30 -21.08
C GLU A 159 7.09 -1.74 -21.55
N GLU A 160 5.90 -2.32 -21.37
CA GLU A 160 5.58 -3.68 -21.84
C GLU A 160 5.72 -3.80 -23.36
N ARG A 161 5.27 -2.79 -24.11
CA ARG A 161 5.44 -2.74 -25.57
C ARG A 161 6.91 -2.64 -25.97
N ASN A 162 7.70 -1.81 -25.29
CA ASN A 162 9.12 -1.63 -25.60
C ASN A 162 9.94 -2.88 -25.29
N LYS A 163 9.67 -3.56 -24.16
CA LYS A 163 10.29 -4.85 -23.83
C LYS A 163 10.05 -5.87 -24.94
N LYS A 164 8.85 -5.90 -25.51
CA LYS A 164 8.54 -6.79 -26.63
C LYS A 164 9.40 -6.50 -27.87
N MET A 165 9.53 -5.24 -28.27
CA MET A 165 10.33 -4.85 -29.45
C MET A 165 11.81 -5.23 -29.34
N VAL A 166 12.42 -5.04 -28.15
CA VAL A 166 13.83 -5.41 -27.92
C VAL A 166 14.04 -6.93 -28.01
N MET A 167 13.06 -7.73 -27.55
CA MET A 167 13.15 -9.20 -27.63
C MET A 167 13.03 -9.75 -29.05
N ASP A 168 12.42 -9.01 -29.98
CA ASP A 168 12.28 -9.37 -31.39
C ASP A 168 13.55 -9.05 -32.21
N GLU A 169 14.36 -8.06 -31.77
CA GLU A 169 15.61 -7.67 -32.46
C GLU A 169 16.80 -8.60 -32.14
N ASP A 170 16.71 -9.40 -31.07
CA ASP A 170 17.84 -10.17 -30.49
C ASP A 170 17.81 -11.70 -30.76
N LYS A 171 16.97 -12.27 -31.65
CA LYS A 171 16.79 -13.75 -31.71
C LYS A 171 16.89 -14.42 -33.09
N GLU A 172 17.99 -15.15 -33.26
CA GLU A 172 18.21 -16.30 -34.17
C GLU A 172 17.83 -17.66 -33.54
N ASP A 173 17.33 -17.73 -32.29
CA ASP A 173 17.01 -19.01 -31.61
C ASP A 173 15.48 -19.17 -31.37
N GLU A 174 14.87 -20.08 -32.13
CA GLU A 174 13.41 -20.26 -32.31
C GLU A 174 12.64 -20.91 -31.12
N ASP A 175 13.29 -21.56 -30.16
CA ASP A 175 12.58 -22.48 -29.24
C ASP A 175 12.06 -21.87 -27.91
N ILE A 176 12.45 -20.63 -27.55
CA ILE A 176 11.97 -19.94 -26.32
C ILE A 176 10.89 -18.90 -26.64
N VAL A 177 10.70 -18.55 -27.91
CA VAL A 177 9.85 -17.42 -28.36
C VAL A 177 8.36 -17.74 -28.36
N SER A 178 7.98 -19.02 -28.44
CA SER A 178 6.58 -19.43 -28.67
C SER A 178 5.64 -19.25 -27.47
N GLN A 179 6.14 -19.08 -26.23
CA GLN A 179 5.29 -18.93 -25.04
C GLN A 179 5.11 -17.47 -24.59
N LEU A 180 5.79 -16.51 -25.22
CA LEU A 180 5.79 -15.09 -24.82
C LEU A 180 4.66 -14.24 -25.42
N ASP A 181 3.85 -14.75 -26.34
CA ASP A 181 3.22 -13.84 -27.31
C ASP A 181 1.72 -13.57 -27.12
N GLU A 182 0.90 -14.55 -26.71
CA GLU A 182 -0.56 -14.38 -26.82
C GLU A 182 -1.20 -13.54 -25.70
N THR A 183 -0.87 -13.82 -24.43
CA THR A 183 -1.49 -13.12 -23.29
C THR A 183 -1.07 -11.66 -23.23
N ASP A 184 0.22 -11.36 -23.32
CA ASP A 184 0.74 -10.00 -23.30
C ASP A 184 0.19 -9.19 -24.49
N THR A 185 0.19 -9.76 -25.70
CA THR A 185 -0.41 -9.11 -26.87
C THR A 185 -1.91 -8.85 -26.68
N CYS A 186 -2.64 -9.82 -26.12
CA CYS A 186 -4.06 -9.66 -25.82
C CYS A 186 -4.30 -8.50 -24.84
N LEU A 187 -3.53 -8.43 -23.74
CA LEU A 187 -3.70 -7.42 -22.70
C LEU A 187 -3.22 -6.02 -23.12
N ILE A 188 -2.14 -5.94 -23.90
CA ILE A 188 -1.66 -4.69 -24.50
C ILE A 188 -2.71 -4.17 -25.49
N LYS A 189 -3.21 -5.05 -26.37
CA LYS A 189 -4.25 -4.69 -27.33
C LYS A 189 -5.53 -4.22 -26.61
N LEU A 190 -5.94 -4.93 -25.56
CA LEU A 190 -7.09 -4.55 -24.74
C LEU A 190 -6.96 -3.12 -24.20
N PHE A 191 -5.79 -2.73 -23.70
CA PHE A 191 -5.57 -1.37 -23.22
C PHE A 191 -5.73 -0.33 -24.33
N TYR A 192 -5.04 -0.51 -25.47
CA TYR A 192 -5.09 0.47 -26.57
C TYR A 192 -6.45 0.52 -27.29
N ASP A 193 -7.17 -0.61 -27.40
CA ASP A 193 -8.52 -0.63 -27.97
C ASP A 193 -9.50 0.17 -27.11
N LYS A 194 -9.29 0.21 -25.78
CA LYS A 194 -10.13 0.93 -24.82
C LYS A 194 -9.72 2.38 -24.60
N GLN A 195 -8.62 2.85 -25.21
CA GLN A 195 -8.23 4.27 -25.25
C GLN A 195 -9.09 5.11 -26.22
N ARG A 196 -9.79 4.46 -27.16
CA ARG A 196 -10.76 5.10 -28.05
C ARG A 196 -12.10 5.28 -27.34
#